data_AF-A0A6C0EUU9-F1
#
_entry.id   AF-A0A6C0EUU9-F1
#
_cell.length_a   1.000
_cell.length_b   1.000
_cell.length_c   1.000
_cell.angle_alpha   90.00
_cell.angle_beta   90.00
_cell.angle_gamma   90.00
#
_symmetry.space_group_name_H-M   'P 1'
#
loop_
_entity.id
_entity.type
_entity.pdbx_description
1 polymer ?
#
loop_
_entity_poly.entity_id
_entity_poly.type
_entity_poly.pdbx_seq_one_letter_code
_entity_poly.pdbx_strand_id
1 'polypeptide(L)'
;MYSLVSIPYYDNCTQCYKKVIKLNRAPPPDSPLNQIIKRVGPIRLSPFQVNSAFSGCSGGGGGGCSGCGNTSQCCNLLITSLQDKTHLMCIDDIPTLFSFLVTNGFTIDTSITKMMQNSNVKLSNDLICFFS
;
A
#
# COMPACT_ATOMS: atom_id res chain seq x y z
N MET A 1 -4.79 -14.18 4.33
CA MET A 1 -4.55 -13.84 2.93
C MET A 1 -4.41 -12.34 2.74
N TYR A 2 -3.32 -11.92 2.10
CA TYR A 2 -2.99 -10.54 1.80
C TYR A 2 -3.06 -10.31 0.28
N SER A 3 -3.32 -9.07 -0.13
CA SER A 3 -3.30 -8.69 -1.54
C SER A 3 -2.44 -7.45 -1.75
N LEU A 4 -1.55 -7.53 -2.74
CA LEU A 4 -0.77 -6.40 -3.24
C LEU A 4 -1.50 -5.75 -4.40
N VAL A 5 -1.68 -4.44 -4.29
CA VAL A 5 -2.40 -3.62 -5.24
C VAL A 5 -1.53 -2.43 -5.61
N SER A 6 -1.41 -2.11 -6.89
CA SER A 6 -0.74 -0.90 -7.33
C SER A 6 -1.72 0.27 -7.34
N ILE A 7 -1.29 1.40 -6.75
CA ILE A 7 -2.05 2.65 -6.77
C ILE A 7 -1.17 3.80 -7.25
N PRO A 8 -1.75 4.83 -7.89
CA PRO A 8 -1.01 6.05 -8.19
C PRO A 8 -0.73 6.84 -6.90
N TYR A 9 0.50 7.31 -6.76
CA TYR A 9 0.95 8.17 -5.67
C TYR A 9 1.66 9.39 -6.25
N TYR A 10 1.27 10.57 -5.77
CA TYR A 10 1.88 11.82 -6.17
C TYR A 10 3.10 12.11 -5.29
N ASP A 11 4.26 12.22 -5.91
CA ASP A 11 5.50 12.58 -5.23
C ASP A 11 5.70 14.10 -5.32
N ASN A 12 5.61 14.80 -4.18
CA ASN A 12 5.76 16.25 -4.10
C ASN A 12 7.15 16.74 -4.52
N CYS A 13 8.19 15.92 -4.35
CA CYS A 13 9.57 16.31 -4.66
C CYS A 13 9.85 16.30 -6.16
N THR A 14 9.28 15.32 -6.87
CA THR A 14 9.48 15.14 -8.31
C THR A 14 8.31 15.65 -9.16
N GLN A 15 7.22 16.09 -8.53
CA GLN A 15 5.97 16.54 -9.17
C GLN A 15 5.42 15.54 -10.21
N CYS A 16 5.68 14.25 -9.99
CA CYS A 16 5.29 13.17 -10.89
C CYS A 16 4.45 12.14 -10.16
N TYR A 17 3.48 11.55 -10.88
CA TYR A 17 2.74 10.40 -10.40
C TYR A 17 3.55 9.13 -10.61
N LYS A 18 3.79 8.41 -9.52
CA LYS A 18 4.47 7.11 -9.52
C LYS A 18 3.49 6.04 -9.08
N LYS A 19 3.57 4.86 -9.67
CA LYS A 19 2.78 3.72 -9.21
C LYS A 19 3.50 3.06 -8.03
N VAL A 20 2.84 3.01 -6.87
CA VAL A 20 3.36 2.43 -5.63
C VAL A 20 2.53 1.23 -5.22
N ILE A 21 3.09 0.41 -4.33
CA ILE A 21 2.44 -0.82 -3.89
C ILE A 21 1.73 -0.59 -2.56
N LYS A 22 0.44 -0.92 -2.53
CA LYS A 22 -0.45 -0.88 -1.38
C LYS A 22 -0.80 -2.29 -0.91
N LEU A 23 -0.83 -2.46 0.40
CA LEU A 23 -1.34 -3.66 1.07
C LEU A 23 -2.80 -3.46 1.51
N ASN A 24 -3.62 -4.51 1.42
CA ASN A 24 -5.03 -4.44 1.80
C ASN A 24 -5.27 -4.37 3.31
N ARG A 25 -4.47 -5.06 4.11
CA ARG A 25 -4.66 -5.19 5.56
C ARG A 25 -3.35 -5.07 6.30
N ALA A 26 -3.38 -4.53 7.51
CA ALA A 26 -2.21 -4.48 8.36
C ALA A 26 -1.83 -5.91 8.79
N PRO A 27 -0.55 -6.31 8.67
CA PRO A 27 -0.11 -7.60 9.16
C PRO A 27 0.01 -7.60 10.70
N PRO A 28 0.04 -8.79 11.35
CA PRO A 28 0.29 -8.92 12.78
C PRO A 28 1.55 -8.17 13.22
N PRO A 29 1.61 -7.70 14.48
CA PRO A 29 2.75 -6.94 15.01
C PRO A 29 4.08 -7.69 14.85
N ASP A 30 4.06 -9.02 15.00
CA ASP A 30 5.26 -9.88 14.92
C ASP A 30 5.68 -10.23 13.48
N SER A 31 4.98 -9.69 12.47
CA SER A 31 5.27 -10.00 11.08
C SER A 31 6.46 -9.17 10.56
N PRO A 32 7.41 -9.79 9.81
CA PRO A 32 8.55 -9.08 9.21
C PRO A 32 8.11 -8.00 8.20
N LEU A 33 6.87 -8.08 7.71
CA LEU A 33 6.27 -7.08 6.82
C LEU A 33 6.18 -5.70 7.47
N ASN A 34 6.06 -5.60 8.80
CA ASN A 34 5.98 -4.30 9.46
C ASN A 34 7.26 -3.46 9.30
N GLN A 35 8.39 -4.09 8.97
CA GLN A 35 9.66 -3.38 8.73
C GLN A 35 9.67 -2.64 7.38
N ILE A 36 8.84 -3.08 6.43
CA ILE A 36 8.78 -2.58 5.05
C ILE A 36 7.47 -1.82 4.78
N ILE A 37 6.61 -1.67 5.77
CA ILE A 37 5.31 -0.99 5.61
C ILE A 37 5.39 0.40 6.23
N LYS A 38 4.92 1.39 5.47
CA LYS A 38 4.71 2.75 5.93
C LYS A 38 3.23 3.09 5.83
N ARG A 39 2.67 3.57 6.94
CA ARG A 39 1.31 4.11 6.98
C ARG A 39 1.35 5.54 6.46
N VAL A 40 0.66 5.77 5.34
CA VAL A 40 0.51 7.09 4.75
C VAL A 40 -0.94 7.52 4.88
N GLY A 41 -1.15 8.82 5.09
CA GLY A 41 -2.50 9.40 5.11
C GLY A 41 -3.25 9.21 3.78
N PRO A 42 -4.48 9.72 3.69
CA PRO A 42 -5.26 9.69 2.44
C PRO A 42 -4.49 10.43 1.34
N ILE A 43 -4.26 9.74 0.22
CA ILE A 43 -3.59 10.31 -0.95
C ILE A 43 -4.58 11.24 -1.64
N ARG A 44 -4.26 12.53 -1.73
CA ARG A 44 -5.05 13.49 -2.50
C ARG A 44 -4.70 13.30 -3.97
N LEU A 45 -5.64 12.75 -4.74
CA LEU A 45 -5.46 12.56 -6.17
C LEU A 45 -5.68 13.86 -6.96
N SER A 46 -6.35 14.85 -6.36
CA SER A 46 -6.61 16.17 -6.95
C SER A 46 -6.52 17.29 -5.90
N PRO A 47 -6.04 18.49 -6.29
CA PRO A 47 -6.08 19.67 -5.43
C PRO A 47 -7.50 20.13 -5.08
N PHE A 48 -8.51 19.74 -5.88
CA PHE A 48 -9.92 20.09 -5.66
C PHE A 48 -10.71 19.03 -4.87
N GLN A 49 -10.11 17.87 -4.62
CA GLN A 49 -10.68 16.90 -3.70
C GLN A 49 -10.41 17.35 -2.27
N VAL A 50 -11.34 18.14 -1.74
CA VAL A 50 -11.55 18.25 -0.30
C VAL A 50 -11.97 16.87 0.17
N ASN A 51 -11.14 16.23 1.01
CA ASN A 51 -11.50 14.98 1.69
C ASN A 51 -12.70 15.25 2.62
N SER A 52 -13.92 15.32 2.07
CA SER A 52 -15.13 15.68 2.81
C SER A 52 -15.85 14.48 3.42
N ALA A 53 -15.14 13.37 3.66
CA ALA A 53 -15.71 12.22 4.36
C ALA A 53 -14.62 11.37 5.04
N PHE A 54 -13.90 11.94 6.00
CA PHE A 54 -13.42 11.15 7.14
C PHE A 54 -13.16 12.03 8.37
N SER A 55 -14.24 12.44 9.03
CA SER A 55 -14.24 13.17 10.31
C SER A 55 -13.80 12.31 11.51
N GLY A 56 -12.78 11.47 11.32
CA GLY A 56 -12.21 10.62 12.37
C GLY A 56 -10.70 10.77 12.54
N CYS A 57 -9.99 11.35 11.57
CA CYS A 57 -8.57 11.66 11.68
C CYS A 57 -8.42 13.17 11.92
N SER A 58 -9.01 13.66 13.00
CA SER A 58 -8.79 15.04 13.46
C SER A 58 -7.52 15.11 14.30
N GLY A 59 -6.48 15.68 13.73
CA GLY A 59 -5.27 16.10 14.43
C GLY A 59 -4.48 16.98 13.48
N GLY A 60 -4.50 18.29 13.73
CA GLY A 60 -4.07 19.33 12.80
C GLY A 60 -2.64 19.21 12.30
N GLY A 61 -2.42 19.77 11.09
CA GLY A 61 -1.13 20.32 10.67
C GLY A 61 0.10 19.46 10.92
N GLY A 62 0.16 18.24 10.39
CA GLY A 62 1.39 17.45 10.45
C GLY A 62 1.15 15.98 10.17
N GLY A 63 1.21 15.61 8.88
CA GLY A 63 1.50 14.27 8.31
C GLY A 63 1.44 13.00 9.17
N GLY A 64 0.44 12.82 10.03
CA GLY A 64 0.36 11.70 10.98
C GLY A 64 -1.05 11.11 11.07
N CYS A 65 -1.14 9.80 10.84
CA CYS A 65 -2.33 8.96 11.04
C CYS A 65 -2.54 8.61 12.53
N SER A 66 -2.43 9.58 13.43
CA SER A 66 -2.23 9.28 14.86
C SER A 66 -3.52 9.24 15.69
N GLY A 67 -4.67 9.61 15.12
CA GLY A 67 -5.93 9.83 15.86
C GLY A 67 -7.11 8.93 15.50
N CYS A 68 -6.94 8.00 14.57
CA CYS A 68 -8.06 7.17 14.10
C CYS A 68 -8.16 5.88 14.93
N GLY A 69 -9.08 5.88 15.91
CA GLY A 69 -9.43 4.72 16.76
C GLY A 69 -9.92 3.48 16.00
N ASN A 70 -10.23 3.63 14.70
CA ASN A 70 -10.32 2.55 13.73
C ASN A 70 -9.15 2.69 12.74
N THR A 71 -8.00 2.15 13.10
CA THR A 71 -6.73 2.27 12.36
C THR A 71 -6.77 1.67 10.95
N SER A 72 -7.84 0.93 10.61
CA SER A 72 -7.94 0.21 9.35
C SER A 72 -8.58 1.00 8.19
N GLN A 73 -9.29 2.10 8.46
CA GLN A 73 -10.09 2.76 7.40
C GLN A 73 -9.51 4.08 6.87
N CYS A 74 -8.47 4.61 7.50
CA CYS A 74 -8.09 6.01 7.27
C CYS A 74 -6.73 6.18 6.61
N CYS A 75 -5.93 5.10 6.56
CA CYS A 75 -4.53 5.18 6.23
C CYS A 75 -4.16 4.09 5.25
N ASN A 76 -3.48 4.51 4.18
CA ASN A 76 -2.97 3.61 3.16
C ASN A 76 -1.71 2.93 3.69
N LEU A 77 -1.68 1.61 3.64
CA LEU A 77 -0.51 0.80 3.96
C LEU A 77 0.33 0.69 2.69
N LEU A 78 1.40 1.45 2.59
CA LEU A 78 2.29 1.44 1.43
C LEU A 78 3.58 0.71 1.78
N ILE A 79 4.19 0.09 0.78
CA ILE A 79 5.48 -0.59 0.94
C ILE A 79 6.62 0.39 0.67
N THR A 80 7.61 0.42 1.55
CA THR A 80 8.85 1.19 1.40
C THR A 80 9.92 0.35 0.75
N SER A 81 10.91 1.02 0.13
CA SER A 81 12.09 0.33 -0.36
C SER A 81 12.84 -0.36 0.80
N LEU A 82 13.41 -1.52 0.51
CA LEU A 82 14.25 -2.29 1.45
C LEU A 82 15.57 -1.57 1.77
N GLN A 83 16.06 -0.76 0.82
CA GLN A 83 17.32 -0.04 0.95
C GLN A 83 17.12 1.32 1.61
N ASP A 84 16.03 2.02 1.26
CA ASP A 84 15.69 3.34 1.76
C ASP A 84 14.26 3.39 2.32
N LYS A 85 14.13 3.44 3.65
CA LYS A 85 12.85 3.58 4.36
C LYS A 85 12.16 4.93 4.12
N THR A 86 12.91 5.90 3.58
CA THR A 86 12.42 7.23 3.24
C THR A 86 11.56 7.21 1.97
N HIS A 87 11.91 6.33 1.03
CA HIS A 87 11.27 6.23 -0.28
C HIS A 87 10.25 5.10 -0.35
N LEU A 88 9.15 5.37 -1.06
CA LEU A 88 8.15 4.36 -1.38
C LEU A 88 8.66 3.47 -2.51
N MET A 89 8.32 2.18 -2.42
CA MET A 89 8.70 1.21 -3.42
C MET A 89 7.85 1.39 -4.69
N CYS A 90 8.51 1.40 -5.84
CA CYS A 90 7.86 1.49 -7.15
C CYS A 90 7.60 0.09 -7.73
N ILE A 91 6.86 0.03 -8.84
CA ILE A 91 6.58 -1.24 -9.55
C ILE A 91 7.86 -1.94 -10.01
N ASP A 92 8.89 -1.18 -10.39
CA ASP A 92 10.15 -1.73 -10.91
C ASP A 92 10.88 -2.60 -9.88
N ASP A 93 10.66 -2.32 -8.58
CA ASP A 93 11.28 -3.04 -7.48
C ASP A 93 10.54 -4.33 -7.09
N ILE A 94 9.38 -4.65 -7.70
CA ILE A 94 8.57 -5.85 -7.38
C ILE A 94 9.40 -7.13 -7.23
N PRO A 95 10.39 -7.44 -8.09
CA PRO A 95 11.22 -8.63 -7.93
C PRO A 95 11.92 -8.70 -6.57
N THR A 96 12.39 -7.56 -6.05
CA THR A 96 13.06 -7.50 -4.74
C THR A 96 12.09 -7.77 -3.58
N LEU A 97 10.85 -7.30 -3.70
CA LEU A 97 9.79 -7.60 -2.73
C LEU A 97 9.41 -9.07 -2.75
N PHE A 98 9.31 -9.70 -3.92
CA PHE A 98 9.02 -11.13 -4.01
C PHE A 98 10.13 -11.96 -3.38
N SER A 99 11.39 -11.61 -3.62
CA SER A 99 12.53 -12.24 -2.92
C SER A 99 12.42 -12.09 -1.41
N PHE A 100 12.07 -10.90 -0.91
CA PHE A 100 11.85 -10.69 0.52
C PHE A 100 10.70 -11.55 1.06
N LEU A 101 9.57 -11.61 0.36
CA LEU A 101 8.41 -12.42 0.78
C LEU A 101 8.76 -13.90 0.87
N VAL A 102 9.40 -14.45 -0.16
CA VAL A 102 9.81 -15.87 -0.19
C VAL A 102 10.84 -16.18 0.90
N THR A 103 11.80 -15.28 1.12
CA THR A 103 12.84 -15.45 2.17
C THR A 103 12.23 -15.47 3.58
N ASN A 104 11.15 -14.71 3.80
CA ASN A 104 10.43 -14.66 5.07
C ASN A 104 9.37 -15.77 5.20
N GLY A 105 9.32 -16.72 4.26
CA GLY A 105 8.41 -17.87 4.32
C GLY A 105 6.98 -17.59 3.85
N PHE A 106 6.72 -16.45 3.21
CA PHE A 106 5.42 -16.19 2.59
C PHE A 106 5.26 -16.95 1.28
N THR A 107 4.04 -17.40 1.02
CA THR A 107 3.70 -18.14 -0.20
C THR A 107 2.89 -17.25 -1.13
N ILE A 108 3.34 -17.10 -2.38
CA ILE A 108 2.65 -16.29 -3.39
C ILE A 108 1.63 -17.15 -4.13
N ASP A 109 0.35 -16.81 -4.00
CA ASP A 109 -0.77 -17.53 -4.60
C ASP A 109 -0.95 -17.15 -6.07
N THR A 110 -0.23 -17.84 -6.95
CA THR A 110 -0.33 -17.61 -8.39
C THR A 110 -1.68 -18.06 -8.97
N SER A 111 -2.29 -19.11 -8.42
CA SER A 111 -3.59 -19.63 -8.88
C SER A 111 -4.72 -18.63 -8.71
N ILE A 112 -4.80 -18.00 -7.54
CA ILE A 112 -5.84 -17.01 -7.22
C ILE A 112 -5.56 -15.70 -7.96
N THR A 113 -4.29 -15.31 -8.05
CA THR A 113 -3.87 -14.15 -8.84
C THR A 113 -4.27 -14.30 -10.31
N LYS A 114 -4.00 -15.45 -10.94
CA LYS A 114 -4.40 -15.75 -12.33
C LYS A 114 -5.92 -15.74 -12.51
N MET A 115 -6.65 -16.32 -11.57
CA MET A 115 -8.12 -16.33 -11.62
C MET A 115 -8.69 -14.91 -11.60
N MET A 116 -8.17 -14.04 -10.72
CA MET A 116 -8.64 -12.66 -10.61
C MET A 116 -8.24 -11.80 -11.81
N GLN A 117 -7.04 -11.99 -12.35
CA GLN A 117 -6.58 -11.31 -13.57
C GLN A 117 -7.40 -11.70 -14.81
N ASN A 118 -7.82 -12.97 -14.90
CA ASN A 118 -8.65 -13.46 -16.01
C ASN A 118 -10.15 -13.18 -15.81
N SER A 119 -10.56 -12.73 -14.63
CA SER A 119 -11.97 -12.46 -14.35
C SER A 119 -12.43 -11.15 -15.00
N ASN A 120 -13.71 -11.09 -15.40
CA ASN A 120 -14.32 -9.87 -15.92
C ASN A 120 -14.62 -8.82 -14.81
N VAL A 121 -14.35 -9.17 -13.56
CA VAL A 121 -14.51 -8.28 -12.40
C VAL A 121 -13.23 -7.45 -12.27
N LYS A 122 -13.24 -6.26 -12.89
CA LYS A 122 -12.13 -5.31 -12.78
C LYS A 122 -12.09 -4.74 -11.35
N LEU A 123 -11.04 -5.08 -10.62
CA LEU A 123 -10.69 -4.34 -9.41
C LEU A 123 -10.40 -2.89 -9.79
N SER A 124 -10.88 -1.93 -9.00
CA SER A 124 -10.68 -0.49 -9.28
C SER A 124 -9.21 -0.07 -9.33
N ASN A 125 -8.30 -0.92 -8.83
CA ASN A 125 -6.87 -0.73 -8.82
C ASN A 125 -6.18 -2.00 -9.37
N ASP A 126 -4.99 -1.82 -9.94
CA ASP A 126 -4.23 -2.90 -10.59
C ASP A 126 -3.77 -3.91 -9.52
N LEU A 127 -4.35 -5.12 -9.51
CA LEU A 127 -3.93 -6.21 -8.63
C LEU A 127 -2.57 -6.77 -9.09
N ILE A 128 -1.60 -6.81 -8.18
CA ILE A 128 -0.29 -7.41 -8.45
C ILE A 128 -0.34 -8.90 -8.12
N CYS A 129 -0.61 -9.25 -6.86
CA CYS A 129 -0.68 -10.65 -6.43
C CYS A 129 -1.43 -10.82 -5.11
N PHE A 130 -1.80 -12.06 -4.83
CA PHE A 130 -2.17 -12.53 -3.50
C PHE A 130 -1.05 -13.35 -2.87
N PHE A 131 -0.94 -13.28 -1.55
CA PHE A 131 0.01 -14.07 -0.79
C PHE A 131 -0.51 -14.42 0.60
N SER A 132 0.04 -15.47 1.20
CA SER A 132 -0.27 -15.93 2.55
C SER A 132 0.97 -16.07 3.43
#